data_AF-A0A1R4EIP8-F1
#
_entry.id   AF-A0A1R4EIP8-F1
#
_cell.length_a   1.000
_cell.length_b   1.000
_cell.length_c   1.000
_cell.angle_alpha   90.00
_cell.angle_beta   90.00
_cell.angle_gamma   90.00
#
_symmetry.space_group_name_H-M   'P 1'
#
loop_
_entity.id
_entity.type
_entity.pdbx_description
1 polymer ?
#
loop_
_entity_poly.entity_id
_entity_poly.type
_entity_poly.pdbx_seq_one_letter_code
_entity_poly.pdbx_strand_id
1 'polypeptide(L)' 'MPVSPQAQKKNPNLPATWQARLIECRYEGKIRRYITSLIDDKRFTKDKVAQLYLQRWEIEMAYREIKSDLQQDCY' A
#
# COMPACT_ATOMS: atom_id res chain seq x y z
N MET A 1 -7.64 -8.37 -12.21
CA MET A 1 -6.53 -9.33 -12.49
C MET A 1 -7.04 -10.73 -12.21
N PRO A 2 -6.86 -11.72 -13.10
CA PRO A 2 -7.34 -13.09 -12.85
C PRO A 2 -6.59 -13.74 -11.68
N VAL A 3 -7.28 -14.53 -10.86
CA VAL A 3 -6.62 -15.39 -9.88
C VAL A 3 -5.88 -16.50 -10.62
N SER A 4 -4.66 -16.83 -10.18
CA SER A 4 -3.88 -17.87 -10.83
C SER A 4 -4.58 -19.24 -10.70
N PRO A 5 -4.49 -20.11 -11.71
CA PRO A 5 -5.10 -21.44 -11.66
C PRO A 5 -4.58 -22.28 -10.48
N GLN A 6 -3.32 -22.11 -10.12
CA GLN A 6 -2.71 -22.81 -8.98
C GLN A 6 -3.34 -22.37 -7.64
N ALA A 7 -3.62 -21.07 -7.47
CA ALA A 7 -4.29 -20.56 -6.27
C ALA A 7 -5.75 -21.04 -6.20
N GLN A 8 -6.48 -21.02 -7.32
CA GLN A 8 -7.86 -21.55 -7.38
C GLN A 8 -7.91 -23.05 -7.09
N LYS A 9 -6.93 -23.83 -7.56
CA LYS A 9 -6.84 -25.26 -7.24
C LYS A 9 -6.61 -25.52 -5.74
N LYS A 10 -5.83 -24.66 -5.08
CA LYS A 10 -5.58 -24.75 -3.62
C LYS A 10 -6.76 -24.27 -2.78
N ASN A 11 -7.50 -23.28 -3.27
CA ASN A 11 -8.70 -22.77 -2.61
C ASN A 11 -9.80 -22.50 -3.65
N PRO A 12 -10.73 -23.47 -3.85
CA PRO A 12 -11.79 -23.35 -4.84
C PRO A 12 -12.79 -22.22 -4.57
N ASN A 13 -12.83 -21.69 -3.35
CA ASN A 13 -13.72 -20.59 -2.98
C ASN A 13 -13.18 -19.21 -3.38
N LEU A 14 -11.97 -19.14 -3.96
CA LEU A 14 -11.42 -17.88 -4.44
C LEU A 14 -12.21 -17.36 -5.65
N PRO A 15 -12.43 -16.04 -5.76
CA PRO A 15 -13.08 -15.46 -6.92
C PRO A 15 -12.25 -15.66 -8.20
N ALA A 16 -12.89 -15.53 -9.37
CA ALA A 16 -12.18 -15.61 -10.65
C ALA A 16 -11.14 -14.50 -10.83
N THR A 17 -11.36 -13.35 -10.18
CA THR A 17 -10.50 -12.17 -10.27
C THR A 17 -10.17 -11.61 -8.89
N TRP A 18 -8.94 -11.12 -8.74
CA TRP A 18 -8.47 -10.38 -7.57
C TRP A 18 -9.30 -9.10 -7.42
N GLN A 19 -9.70 -8.85 -6.18
CA GLN A 19 -10.37 -7.61 -5.79
C GLN A 19 -9.35 -6.69 -5.11
N ALA A 20 -9.42 -5.42 -5.46
CA ALA A 20 -8.65 -4.36 -4.82
C ALA A 20 -9.52 -3.14 -4.68
N ARG A 21 -9.25 -2.36 -3.64
CA ARG A 21 -9.95 -1.12 -3.33
C ARG A 21 -9.04 0.06 -3.57
N LEU A 22 -9.55 1.06 -4.28
CA LEU A 22 -8.91 2.36 -4.44
C LEU A 22 -9.34 3.28 -3.30
N ILE A 23 -8.38 3.94 -2.67
CA ILE A 23 -8.58 4.94 -1.63
C ILE A 23 -8.02 6.27 -2.15
N GLU A 24 -8.85 7.31 -2.11
CA GLU A 24 -8.43 8.68 -2.38
C GLU A 24 -8.47 9.50 -1.09
N CYS A 25 -7.36 10.15 -0.77
CA CYS A 25 -7.27 11.05 0.37
C CYS A 25 -6.54 12.34 -0.03
N ARG A 26 -6.77 13.40 0.74
CA ARG A 26 -6.03 14.65 0.62
C ARG A 26 -4.99 14.71 1.73
N TYR A 27 -3.74 14.91 1.36
CA TYR A 27 -2.63 15.09 2.29
C TYR A 27 -1.73 16.21 1.78
N GLU A 28 -1.42 17.19 2.65
CA GLU A 28 -0.64 18.40 2.30
C GLU A 28 -1.18 19.12 1.05
N GLY A 29 -2.50 19.27 0.97
CA GLY A 29 -3.16 19.93 -0.18
C GLY A 29 -3.16 19.14 -1.48
N LYS A 30 -2.49 17.99 -1.56
CA LYS A 30 -2.44 17.12 -2.74
C LYS A 30 -3.40 15.93 -2.60
N ILE A 31 -4.02 15.53 -3.70
CA ILE A 31 -4.79 14.29 -3.76
C ILE A 31 -3.82 13.12 -3.96
N ARG A 32 -3.90 12.14 -3.07
CA ARG A 32 -3.12 10.90 -3.14
C ARG A 32 -4.06 9.71 -3.31
N ARG A 33 -3.61 8.72 -4.08
CA ARG A 33 -4.36 7.52 -4.43
C ARG A 33 -3.59 6.29 -3.97
N TYR A 34 -4.26 5.41 -3.23
CA TYR A 34 -3.69 4.16 -2.73
C TYR A 34 -4.55 2.98 -3.13
N ILE A 35 -3.92 1.85 -3.47
CA ILE A 35 -4.60 0.60 -3.78
C ILE A 35 -4.33 -0.37 -2.64
N THR A 36 -5.39 -0.95 -2.09
CA THR A 36 -5.30 -1.92 -0.98
C THR A 36 -6.12 -3.17 -1.26
N SER A 37 -5.71 -4.31 -0.70
CA SER A 37 -6.51 -5.55 -0.69
C SER A 37 -7.59 -5.55 0.40
N LEU A 38 -7.61 -4.55 1.28
CA LEU A 38 -8.60 -4.41 2.34
C LEU A 38 -9.93 -3.90 1.77
N ILE A 39 -10.82 -4.84 1.43
CA ILE A 39 -12.11 -4.58 0.78
C ILE A 39 -13.23 -4.13 1.74
N ASP A 40 -13.18 -4.53 3.02
CA ASP A 40 -14.20 -4.17 4.02
C ASP A 40 -13.98 -2.73 4.50
N ASP A 41 -14.84 -1.82 4.05
CA ASP A 41 -14.74 -0.39 4.31
C ASP A 41 -15.20 0.03 5.70
N LYS A 42 -16.07 -0.77 6.33
CA LYS A 42 -16.55 -0.55 7.70
C LYS A 42 -15.46 -0.92 8.70
N ARG A 43 -14.80 -2.06 8.49
CA ARG A 43 -13.70 -2.51 9.33
C ARG A 43 -12.42 -1.72 9.05
N PHE A 44 -12.12 -1.47 7.78
CA PHE A 44 -10.92 -0.75 7.34
C PHE A 44 -11.31 0.56 6.66
N THR A 45 -11.61 1.55 7.50
CA THR A 45 -11.96 2.90 7.05
C THR A 45 -10.85 3.53 6.23
N LYS A 46 -11.20 4.34 5.22
CA LYS A 46 -10.24 4.96 4.31
C LYS A 46 -9.14 5.74 5.05
N ASP A 47 -9.51 6.45 6.12
CA ASP A 47 -8.59 7.36 6.82
C ASP A 47 -7.52 6.58 7.60
N LYS A 48 -7.91 5.49 8.27
CA LYS A 48 -6.97 4.57 8.94
C LYS A 48 -5.98 3.97 7.94
N VAL A 49 -6.47 3.51 6.79
CA VAL A 49 -5.58 2.95 5.76
C VAL A 49 -4.66 4.03 5.20
N ALA A 50 -5.18 5.22 4.89
CA ALA A 50 -4.38 6.35 4.44
C ALA A 50 -3.29 6.73 5.46
N GLN A 51 -3.60 6.75 6.76
CA GLN A 51 -2.63 7.01 7.82
C GLN A 51 -1.48 5.99 7.83
N LEU A 52 -1.78 4.70 7.66
CA LEU A 52 -0.74 3.66 7.56
C LEU A 52 0.18 3.89 6.34
N TYR A 53 -0.37 4.32 5.21
CA TYR A 53 0.43 4.66 4.03
C TYR A 53 1.30 5.91 4.26
N LEU A 54 0.86 6.86 5.09
CA LEU A 54 1.67 8.00 5.49
C LEU A 54 2.83 7.58 6.40
N GLN A 55 2.58 6.74 7.41
CA GLN A 55 3.64 6.18 8.26
C GLN A 55 4.68 5.39 7.47
N ARG A 56 4.25 4.63 6.44
CA ARG A 56 5.18 3.95 5.53
C ARG A 56 6.14 4.93 4.84
N TRP A 57 5.70 6.16 4.55
CA TRP A 57 6.54 7.16 3.92
C TRP A 57 7.65 7.65 4.85
N GLU A 58 7.42 7.69 6.16
CA GLU A 58 8.47 8.02 7.14
C GLU A 58 9.63 7.03 7.07
N ILE A 59 9.34 5.73 6.89
CA ILE A 59 10.36 4.70 6.70
C ILE A 59 11.17 4.95 5.42
N GLU A 60 10.48 5.27 4.32
CA GLU A 60 11.13 5.59 3.04
C GLU A 60 12.04 6.83 3.16
N MET A 61 11.62 7.81 3.96
CA MET A 61 12.41 9.00 4.23
C MET A 61 13.66 8.71 5.07
N ALA A 62 13.52 7.94 6.15
CA ALA A 62 14.66 7.51 6.96
C ALA A 62 15.70 6.73 6.14
N TYR A 63 15.26 5.85 5.22
CA TYR A 63 16.18 5.16 4.32
C TYR A 63 16.90 6.09 3.34
N ARG A 64 16.26 7.18 2.90
CA ARG A 64 16.91 8.18 2.06
C ARG A 64 17.99 8.92 2.83
N GLU A 65 17.71 9.31 4.07
CA GLU A 65 18.68 9.99 4.95
C GLU A 65 19.91 9.10 5.17
N ILE A 66 19.71 7.86 5.64
CA ILE A 66 20.81 6.90 5.86
C ILE A 66 21.68 6.72 4.62
N LYS A 67 21.06 6.58 3.43
CA LYS A 67 21.82 6.43 2.17
C LYS A 67 22.58 7.69 1.79
N SER A 68 22.00 8.87 2.04
CA SER A 68 22.65 10.14 1.76
C SER A 68 23.89 10.31 2.64
N ASP A 69 23.78 10.02 3.93
CA ASP A 69 24.89 10.12 4.89
C ASP A 69 26.02 9.15 4.51
N LEU A 70 25.67 7.88 4.22
CA LEU A 70 26.63 6.87 3.76
C LEU A 70 27.34 7.26 2.44
N GLN A 71 26.72 8.07 1.59
CA GLN A 71 27.34 8.57 0.37
C GLN A 71 28.24 9.78 0.62
N GLN A 72 27.98 10.60 1.63
CA GLN A 72 28.81 11.75 1.99
C GLN A 72 30.12 11.33 2.69
N ASP A 73 30.11 10.25 3.46
CA ASP A 73 31.30 9.70 4.11
C ASP A 73 32.31 9.04 3.15
N CYS A 74 32.00 8.96 1.84
CA CYS A 74 32.87 8.39 0.80
C CYS A 74 33.70 9.44 0.01
N TYR A 75 33.75 10.70 0.45
CA TYR A 75 34.56 11.77 -0.16
C TYR A 75 35.47 12.48 0.85
#